data_AF-A0A0J0YKC7-F1
#
_entry.id   AF-A0A0J0YKC7-F1
#
_cell.length_a   1.000
_cell.length_b   1.000
_cell.length_c   1.000
_cell.angle_alpha   90.00
_cell.angle_beta   90.00
_cell.angle_gamma   90.00
#
_symmetry.space_group_name_H-M   'P 1'
#
loop_
_entity.id
_entity.type
_entity.pdbx_description
1 polymer ?
#
loop_
_entity_poly.entity_id
_entity_poly.type
_entity_poly.pdbx_seq_one_letter_code
_entity_poly.pdbx_strand_id
1 'polypeptide(L)'
;MTETTIKKSLFSKIFTTLKLAIKGDESFDYTEGSIKKAVILLAIPMVLEMMMESVFALVDLYFVGHLEHSSFAIQTVGLTESVITIVYSIAIGISMAATAVVARRIGEKDPIAAAKAGMQAIIIAFVINSVMSILGFIYAKDILIFMGASVDAAEHGYRFTQIMIGGSLCIMLLFLINGIFRGAGNAAIAMKSLWLANICNIILCPILINGFGPIPAFGLTGAAIATTLGRSIGVFYQLYHLFFGKGVLRIYAAYFIPDFTQIKALVKIAAPGVLQFVIASCSWIFLAQLVATTGGDHGSAGYQTALRIMMFFILPAWGLSNAAATLVGQNLGAKRIDRAEKSVMTTAKYNVIFMATIMVVTLVLGKYIISFFTNDESVKTIAVEALQIMSIGFVFYGIGMVLINTFNGAGDTWTPTGINFFGFWLFQIPLAFLLAKHYQMGPTGVFIAIPVAETAITLAGIFFYKRGKWKRVQV
;
A
#
# COMPACT_ATOMS: atom_id res chain seq x y z
N MET A 1 -19.63 -52.06 0.26
CA MET A 1 -19.32 -50.82 1.00
C MET A 1 -19.17 -49.70 -0.02
N THR A 2 -20.26 -48.99 -0.27
CA THR A 2 -20.34 -47.91 -1.26
C THR A 2 -19.93 -46.60 -0.59
N GLU A 3 -18.75 -46.08 -0.95
CA GLU A 3 -18.28 -44.77 -0.51
C GLU A 3 -19.27 -43.68 -0.97
N THR A 4 -20.00 -43.14 0.00
CA THR A 4 -20.85 -41.98 -0.21
C THR A 4 -19.95 -40.74 -0.22
N THR A 5 -19.41 -40.37 -1.38
CA THR A 5 -18.80 -39.05 -1.57
C THR A 5 -19.86 -37.98 -1.36
N ILE A 6 -19.95 -37.46 -0.13
CA ILE A 6 -20.75 -36.28 0.19
C ILE A 6 -20.15 -35.12 -0.64
N LYS A 7 -20.82 -34.77 -1.75
CA LYS A 7 -20.54 -33.54 -2.50
C LYS A 7 -20.72 -32.37 -1.53
N LYS A 8 -19.63 -31.89 -0.92
CA LYS A 8 -19.64 -30.63 -0.14
C LYS A 8 -20.30 -29.55 -0.99
N SER A 9 -21.30 -28.87 -0.42
CA SER A 9 -21.99 -27.77 -1.08
C SER A 9 -20.99 -26.71 -1.55
N LEU A 10 -21.32 -25.98 -2.61
CA LEU A 10 -20.49 -24.88 -3.13
C LEU A 10 -20.10 -23.90 -2.00
N PHE A 11 -21.05 -23.62 -1.11
CA PHE A 11 -20.87 -22.77 0.06
C PHE A 11 -19.83 -23.34 1.04
N SER A 12 -19.89 -24.65 1.35
CA SER A 12 -18.90 -25.32 2.21
C SER A 12 -17.49 -25.26 1.62
N LYS A 13 -17.35 -25.40 0.29
CA LYS A 13 -16.05 -25.29 -0.40
C LYS A 13 -15.49 -23.87 -0.37
N ILE A 14 -16.33 -22.86 -0.60
CA ILE A 14 -15.94 -21.45 -0.50
C ILE A 14 -15.49 -21.16 0.93
N PHE A 15 -16.31 -21.47 1.93
CA PHE A 15 -15.99 -21.23 3.34
C PHE A 15 -14.69 -21.93 3.78
N THR A 16 -14.49 -23.17 3.36
CA THR A 16 -13.23 -23.90 3.63
C THR A 16 -12.03 -23.18 3.01
N THR A 17 -12.17 -22.67 1.78
CA THR A 17 -11.09 -21.94 1.09
C THR A 17 -10.81 -20.60 1.76
N LEU A 18 -11.83 -19.87 2.20
CA LEU A 18 -11.68 -18.63 2.98
C LEU A 18 -10.93 -18.90 4.29
N LYS A 19 -11.31 -19.95 5.01
CA LYS A 19 -10.66 -20.35 6.26
C LYS A 19 -9.19 -20.72 6.03
N LEU A 20 -8.89 -21.43 4.94
CA LEU A 20 -7.52 -21.75 4.55
C LEU A 20 -6.71 -20.49 4.21
N ALA A 21 -7.29 -19.55 3.47
CA ALA A 21 -6.63 -18.29 3.12
C ALA A 21 -6.21 -17.51 4.38
N ILE A 22 -7.11 -17.38 5.36
CA ILE A 22 -6.84 -16.68 6.63
C ILE A 22 -5.84 -17.44 7.51
N LYS A 23 -5.96 -18.78 7.57
CA LYS A 23 -5.03 -19.60 8.37
C LYS A 23 -3.61 -19.57 7.79
N GLY A 24 -3.50 -19.53 6.47
CA GLY A 24 -2.28 -19.79 5.70
C GLY A 24 -2.21 -21.28 5.32
N ASP A 25 -2.06 -21.56 4.01
CA ASP A 25 -1.86 -22.90 3.47
C ASP A 25 -0.44 -23.00 2.92
N GLU A 26 0.51 -23.37 3.78
CA GLU A 26 1.93 -23.51 3.41
C GLU A 26 2.19 -24.72 2.50
N SER A 27 1.21 -25.62 2.34
CA SER A 27 1.33 -26.82 1.50
C SER A 27 0.90 -26.59 0.04
N PHE A 28 0.27 -25.45 -0.25
CA PHE A 28 -0.27 -25.19 -1.58
C PHE A 28 0.81 -24.70 -2.56
N ASP A 29 1.02 -25.47 -3.62
CA ASP A 29 1.89 -25.06 -4.71
C ASP A 29 1.16 -24.15 -5.72
N TYR A 30 1.47 -22.86 -5.66
CA TYR A 30 0.90 -21.84 -6.56
C TYR A 30 1.32 -22.00 -8.03
N THR A 31 2.37 -22.78 -8.31
CA THR A 31 2.83 -23.08 -9.68
C THR A 31 2.05 -24.25 -10.30
N GLU A 32 1.35 -25.08 -9.50
CA GLU A 32 0.66 -26.29 -9.99
C GLU A 32 -0.85 -26.32 -9.74
N GLY A 33 -1.32 -25.81 -8.60
CA GLY A 33 -2.73 -25.92 -8.18
C GLY A 33 -3.74 -25.17 -9.08
N SER A 34 -5.02 -25.13 -8.69
CA SER A 34 -6.00 -24.33 -9.46
C SER A 34 -5.70 -22.83 -9.36
N ILE A 35 -5.62 -22.12 -10.49
CA ILE A 35 -5.36 -20.66 -10.53
C ILE A 35 -6.42 -19.89 -9.74
N LYS A 36 -7.70 -20.28 -9.83
CA LYS A 36 -8.77 -19.63 -9.07
C LYS A 36 -8.53 -19.76 -7.56
N LYS A 37 -8.14 -20.95 -7.10
CA LYS A 37 -7.81 -21.20 -5.69
C LYS A 37 -6.56 -20.41 -5.29
N ALA A 38 -5.53 -20.38 -6.13
CA ALA A 38 -4.29 -19.64 -5.94
C ALA A 38 -4.55 -18.14 -5.74
N VAL A 39 -5.36 -17.53 -6.61
CA VAL A 39 -5.76 -16.12 -6.48
C VAL A 39 -6.50 -15.88 -5.18
N ILE A 40 -7.49 -16.71 -4.82
CA ILE A 40 -8.27 -16.56 -3.58
C ILE A 40 -7.39 -16.68 -2.34
N LEU A 41 -6.48 -17.65 -2.29
CA LEU A 41 -5.60 -17.90 -1.13
C LEU A 41 -4.64 -16.74 -0.87
N LEU A 42 -4.17 -16.04 -1.91
CA LEU A 42 -3.29 -14.88 -1.77
C LEU A 42 -4.06 -13.57 -1.63
N ALA A 43 -5.11 -13.37 -2.42
CA ALA A 43 -5.82 -12.12 -2.48
C ALA A 43 -6.57 -11.80 -1.19
N ILE A 44 -7.23 -12.78 -0.56
CA ILE A 44 -8.01 -12.49 0.65
C ILE A 44 -7.11 -11.95 1.77
N PRO A 45 -5.99 -12.61 2.13
CA PRO A 45 -5.11 -12.06 3.15
C PRO A 45 -4.55 -10.70 2.75
N MET A 46 -4.17 -10.50 1.49
CA MET A 46 -3.62 -9.21 1.04
C MET A 46 -4.67 -8.09 1.01
N VAL A 47 -5.93 -8.38 0.70
CA VAL A 47 -7.05 -7.43 0.80
C VAL A 47 -7.26 -7.05 2.26
N LEU A 48 -7.33 -8.06 3.14
CA LEU A 48 -7.51 -7.86 4.58
C LEU A 48 -6.31 -7.16 5.25
N GLU A 49 -5.10 -7.36 4.72
CA GLU A 49 -3.89 -6.61 5.07
C GLU A 49 -4.11 -5.13 4.70
N MET A 50 -4.41 -4.81 3.44
CA MET A 50 -4.57 -3.41 3.00
C MET A 50 -5.76 -2.70 3.65
N MET A 51 -6.85 -3.41 3.97
CA MET A 51 -7.96 -2.85 4.74
C MET A 51 -7.53 -2.39 6.13
N MET A 52 -6.60 -3.11 6.77
CA MET A 52 -6.10 -2.71 8.08
C MET A 52 -5.21 -1.47 8.01
N GLU A 53 -4.51 -1.21 6.91
CA GLU A 53 -3.85 0.10 6.71
C GLU A 53 -4.87 1.23 6.65
N SER A 54 -6.01 1.04 5.96
CA SER A 54 -7.10 2.04 5.96
C SER A 54 -7.63 2.30 7.37
N VAL A 55 -7.88 1.23 8.15
CA VAL A 55 -8.38 1.34 9.52
C VAL A 55 -7.36 2.04 10.42
N PHE A 56 -6.07 1.73 10.27
CA PHE A 56 -5.00 2.37 11.02
C PHE A 56 -5.02 3.90 10.83
N ALA A 57 -5.07 4.37 9.58
CA ALA A 57 -5.09 5.81 9.29
C ALA A 57 -6.32 6.51 9.90
N LEU A 58 -7.50 5.85 9.89
CA LEU A 58 -8.71 6.41 10.48
C LEU A 58 -8.67 6.46 12.02
N VAL A 59 -8.16 5.41 12.64
CA VAL A 59 -8.03 5.32 14.10
C VAL A 59 -7.05 6.36 14.62
N ASP A 60 -5.88 6.49 13.98
CA ASP A 60 -4.86 7.45 14.40
C ASP A 60 -5.38 8.89 14.31
N LEU A 61 -6.02 9.23 13.18
CA LEU A 61 -6.67 10.52 13.00
C LEU A 61 -7.78 10.78 14.03
N TYR A 62 -8.56 9.75 14.39
CA TYR A 62 -9.58 9.88 15.41
C TYR A 62 -8.96 10.27 16.76
N PHE A 63 -7.95 9.54 17.25
CA PHE A 63 -7.36 9.84 18.55
C PHE A 63 -6.62 11.18 18.59
N VAL A 64 -5.84 11.49 17.54
CA VAL A 64 -5.13 12.77 17.45
C VAL A 64 -6.11 13.95 17.35
N GLY A 65 -7.22 13.79 16.64
CA GLY A 65 -8.24 14.82 16.47
C GLY A 65 -8.97 15.20 17.77
N HIS A 66 -8.91 14.36 18.80
CA HIS A 66 -9.55 14.59 20.10
C HIS A 66 -8.60 15.08 21.20
N LEU A 67 -7.36 15.45 20.84
CA LEU A 67 -6.40 16.06 21.77
C LEU A 67 -6.76 17.52 22.12
N GLU A 68 -6.35 17.97 23.31
CA GLU A 68 -6.30 19.40 23.63
C GLU A 68 -5.37 20.13 22.63
N HIS A 69 -5.80 21.29 22.11
CA HIS A 69 -5.14 21.99 21.00
C HIS A 69 -5.02 21.15 19.70
N SER A 70 -6.09 20.45 19.33
CA SER A 70 -6.15 19.58 18.15
C SER A 70 -5.69 20.25 16.83
N SER A 71 -5.81 21.57 16.67
CA SER A 71 -5.33 22.27 15.47
C SER A 71 -3.82 22.15 15.26
N PHE A 72 -3.01 22.39 16.30
CA PHE A 72 -1.54 22.25 16.23
C PHE A 72 -1.12 20.79 16.14
N ALA A 73 -1.84 19.89 16.84
CA ALA A 73 -1.57 18.46 16.78
C ALA A 73 -1.83 17.90 15.37
N ILE A 74 -2.99 18.18 14.78
CA ILE A 74 -3.35 17.76 13.43
C ILE A 74 -2.36 18.34 12.40
N GLN A 75 -1.97 19.61 12.53
CA GLN A 75 -0.95 20.21 11.66
C GLN A 75 0.39 19.47 11.77
N THR A 76 0.87 19.23 12.99
CA THR A 76 2.13 18.51 13.24
C THR A 76 2.10 17.11 12.63
N VAL A 77 0.99 16.37 12.82
CA VAL A 77 0.82 15.03 12.25
C VAL A 77 0.85 15.09 10.73
N GLY A 78 0.07 15.97 10.10
CA GLY A 78 0.04 16.06 8.63
C GLY A 78 1.39 16.42 8.00
N LEU A 79 2.14 17.35 8.61
CA LEU A 79 3.49 17.70 8.15
C LEU A 79 4.48 16.54 8.35
N THR A 80 4.41 15.86 9.50
CA THR A 80 5.24 14.69 9.78
C THR A 80 4.93 13.53 8.82
N GLU A 81 3.65 13.25 8.56
CA GLU A 81 3.22 12.23 7.60
C GLU A 81 3.71 12.52 6.18
N SER A 82 3.74 13.79 5.79
CA SER A 82 4.27 14.21 4.48
C SER A 82 5.74 13.80 4.32
N VAL A 83 6.54 13.93 5.38
CA VAL A 83 7.95 13.50 5.38
C VAL A 83 8.07 11.97 5.45
N ILE A 84 7.27 11.32 6.30
CA ILE A 84 7.26 9.84 6.42
C ILE A 84 6.80 9.17 5.12
N THR A 85 6.02 9.85 4.29
CA THR A 85 5.65 9.38 2.94
C THR A 85 6.88 9.03 2.11
N ILE A 86 8.02 9.70 2.30
CA ILE A 86 9.30 9.36 1.65
C ILE A 86 9.79 7.99 2.15
N VAL A 87 9.72 7.74 3.47
CA VAL A 87 10.05 6.44 4.06
C VAL A 87 9.12 5.35 3.51
N TYR A 88 7.81 5.60 3.45
CA TYR A 88 6.86 4.66 2.85
C TYR A 88 7.17 4.38 1.39
N SER A 89 7.53 5.39 0.60
CA SER A 89 7.92 5.24 -0.81
C SER A 89 9.09 4.26 -0.97
N ILE A 90 10.12 4.43 -0.13
CA ILE A 90 11.30 3.58 -0.10
C ILE A 90 10.93 2.17 0.36
N ALA A 91 10.16 2.06 1.45
CA ALA A 91 9.72 0.78 2.01
C ALA A 91 8.90 -0.03 1.00
N ILE A 92 7.96 0.60 0.29
CA ILE A 92 7.14 -0.02 -0.75
C ILE A 92 8.01 -0.44 -1.94
N GLY A 93 8.95 0.41 -2.39
CA GLY A 93 9.85 0.06 -3.49
C GLY A 93 10.77 -1.12 -3.18
N ILE A 94 11.36 -1.18 -1.99
CA ILE A 94 12.18 -2.32 -1.56
C ILE A 94 11.30 -3.56 -1.34
N SER A 95 10.11 -3.40 -0.73
CA SER A 95 9.13 -4.48 -0.57
C SER A 95 8.72 -5.09 -1.91
N MET A 96 8.52 -4.27 -2.93
CA MET A 96 8.18 -4.69 -4.28
C MET A 96 9.32 -5.51 -4.90
N ALA A 97 10.56 -5.01 -4.81
CA ALA A 97 11.74 -5.74 -5.29
C ALA A 97 11.93 -7.08 -4.57
N ALA A 98 11.78 -7.10 -3.24
CA ALA A 98 11.85 -8.32 -2.44
C ALA A 98 10.74 -9.31 -2.86
N THR A 99 9.50 -8.83 -3.05
CA THR A 99 8.39 -9.68 -3.52
C THR A 99 8.73 -10.34 -4.86
N ALA A 100 9.23 -9.56 -5.83
CA ALA A 100 9.54 -10.06 -7.17
C ALA A 100 10.68 -11.09 -7.15
N VAL A 101 11.79 -10.80 -6.47
CA VAL A 101 12.96 -11.70 -6.40
C VAL A 101 12.62 -12.97 -5.61
N VAL A 102 12.00 -12.83 -4.43
CA VAL A 102 11.61 -13.98 -3.59
C VAL A 102 10.60 -14.86 -4.32
N ALA A 103 9.56 -14.27 -4.93
CA ALA A 103 8.60 -15.03 -5.74
C ALA A 103 9.29 -15.78 -6.88
N ARG A 104 10.24 -15.14 -7.56
CA ARG A 104 10.99 -15.78 -8.64
C ARG A 104 11.75 -17.03 -8.15
N ARG A 105 12.54 -16.90 -7.08
CA ARG A 105 13.33 -18.01 -6.51
C ARG A 105 12.47 -19.13 -5.93
N ILE A 106 11.33 -18.80 -5.33
CA ILE A 106 10.36 -19.80 -4.86
C ILE A 106 9.73 -20.55 -6.05
N GLY A 107 9.43 -19.85 -7.14
CA GLY A 107 8.99 -20.44 -8.39
C GLY A 107 10.02 -21.40 -9.01
N GLU A 108 11.30 -21.06 -8.91
CA GLU A 108 12.45 -21.89 -9.34
C GLU A 108 12.69 -23.11 -8.43
N LYS A 109 11.91 -23.25 -7.35
CA LYS A 109 12.08 -24.27 -6.31
C LYS A 109 13.40 -24.15 -5.54
N ASP A 110 13.94 -22.94 -5.44
CA ASP A 110 15.11 -22.61 -4.63
C ASP A 110 14.75 -21.69 -3.45
N PRO A 111 14.21 -22.26 -2.35
CA PRO A 111 13.88 -21.49 -1.15
C PRO A 111 15.11 -20.92 -0.43
N ILE A 112 16.31 -21.47 -0.68
CA ILE A 112 17.55 -20.98 -0.08
C ILE A 112 17.95 -19.66 -0.75
N ALA A 113 17.94 -19.61 -2.09
CA ALA A 113 18.17 -18.37 -2.82
C ALA A 113 17.10 -17.31 -2.49
N ALA A 114 15.84 -17.73 -2.31
CA ALA A 114 14.77 -16.85 -1.86
C ALA A 114 15.06 -16.24 -0.48
N ALA A 115 15.51 -17.06 0.48
CA ALA A 115 15.87 -16.62 1.82
C ALA A 115 17.07 -15.66 1.83
N LYS A 116 18.11 -15.94 1.03
CA LYS A 116 19.26 -15.05 0.86
C LYS A 116 18.84 -13.70 0.29
N ALA A 117 18.05 -13.68 -0.78
CA ALA A 117 17.55 -12.44 -1.37
C ALA A 117 16.72 -11.60 -0.40
N GLY A 118 15.84 -12.24 0.39
CA GLY A 118 15.08 -11.58 1.44
C GLY A 118 16.00 -10.92 2.49
N MET A 119 17.08 -11.59 2.90
CA MET A 119 18.05 -11.01 3.82
C MET A 119 18.82 -9.84 3.26
N GLN A 120 19.28 -9.93 2.00
CA GLN A 120 19.95 -8.81 1.37
C GLN A 120 19.03 -7.58 1.28
N ALA A 121 17.73 -7.78 1.06
CA ALA A 121 16.75 -6.70 1.09
C ALA A 121 16.61 -6.07 2.49
N ILE A 122 16.65 -6.88 3.56
CA ILE A 122 16.62 -6.39 4.96
C ILE A 122 17.87 -5.55 5.27
N ILE A 123 19.05 -5.97 4.81
CA ILE A 123 20.29 -5.20 4.97
C ILE A 123 20.17 -3.84 4.29
N ILE A 124 19.68 -3.80 3.03
CA ILE A 124 19.47 -2.55 2.29
C ILE A 124 18.53 -1.61 3.06
N ALA A 125 17.39 -2.12 3.52
CA ALA A 125 16.42 -1.33 4.28
C ALA A 125 17.02 -0.79 5.58
N PHE A 126 17.75 -1.62 6.32
CA PHE A 126 18.39 -1.20 7.57
C PHE A 126 19.41 -0.08 7.33
N VAL A 127 20.26 -0.20 6.31
CA VAL A 127 21.29 0.82 5.98
C VAL A 127 20.64 2.13 5.54
N ILE A 128 19.69 2.08 4.59
CA ILE A 128 19.04 3.30 4.09
C ILE A 128 18.24 3.99 5.20
N ASN A 129 17.46 3.22 5.98
CA ASN A 129 16.63 3.80 7.02
C ASN A 129 17.46 4.33 8.19
N SER A 130 18.59 3.71 8.55
CA SER A 130 19.42 4.19 9.65
C SER A 130 19.87 5.64 9.41
N VAL A 131 20.26 5.97 8.18
CA VAL A 131 20.64 7.34 7.81
C VAL A 131 19.43 8.28 7.93
N MET A 132 18.28 7.91 7.39
CA MET A 132 17.07 8.73 7.44
C MET A 132 16.54 8.94 8.87
N SER A 133 16.55 7.88 9.68
CA SER A 133 16.11 7.89 11.07
C SER A 133 17.01 8.78 11.93
N ILE A 134 18.34 8.66 11.80
CA ILE A 134 19.29 9.50 12.55
C ILE A 134 19.12 10.97 12.16
N LEU A 135 19.11 11.28 10.87
CA LEU A 135 18.95 12.67 10.40
C LEU A 135 17.59 13.25 10.80
N GLY A 136 16.51 12.48 10.64
CA GLY A 136 15.17 12.94 10.99
C GLY A 136 14.94 13.07 12.49
N PHE A 137 15.64 12.30 13.31
CA PHE A 137 15.60 12.46 14.77
C PHE A 137 16.34 13.73 15.23
N ILE A 138 17.53 13.99 14.66
CA ILE A 138 18.33 15.18 15.00
C ILE A 138 17.65 16.46 14.52
N TYR A 139 17.17 16.48 13.27
CA TYR A 139 16.62 17.67 12.62
C TYR A 139 15.08 17.75 12.66
N ALA A 140 14.40 16.99 13.54
CA ALA A 140 12.94 16.90 13.55
C ALA A 140 12.23 18.27 13.61
N LYS A 141 12.71 19.19 14.45
CA LYS A 141 12.16 20.54 14.58
C LYS A 141 12.39 21.36 13.30
N ASP A 142 13.60 21.32 12.75
CA ASP A 142 13.95 22.04 11.51
C ASP A 142 13.16 21.52 10.32
N ILE A 143 12.91 20.21 10.26
CA ILE A 143 12.06 19.57 9.26
C ILE A 143 10.63 20.11 9.36
N LEU A 144 10.06 20.23 10.56
CA LEU A 144 8.72 20.81 10.74
C LEU A 144 8.65 22.26 10.27
N ILE A 145 9.64 23.08 10.63
CA ILE A 145 9.73 24.48 10.22
C ILE A 145 9.86 24.57 8.69
N PHE A 146 10.73 23.76 8.09
CA PHE A 146 10.91 23.69 6.64
C PHE A 146 9.64 23.28 5.90
N MET A 147 8.82 22.43 6.52
CA MET A 147 7.51 22.03 5.97
C MET A 147 6.40 23.06 6.18
N GLY A 148 6.71 24.20 6.82
CA GLY A 148 5.78 25.32 6.99
C GLY A 148 5.08 25.37 8.35
N ALA A 149 5.54 24.62 9.35
CA ALA A 149 5.08 24.80 10.73
C ALA A 149 5.54 26.17 11.27
N SER A 150 4.69 26.81 12.09
CA SER A 150 5.14 27.94 12.90
C SER A 150 6.18 27.45 13.93
N VAL A 151 7.00 28.37 14.44
CA VAL A 151 8.01 28.03 15.46
C VAL A 151 7.34 27.41 16.70
N ASP A 152 6.18 27.93 17.11
CA ASP A 152 5.42 27.40 18.25
C ASP A 152 4.87 25.99 17.96
N ALA A 153 4.29 25.76 16.77
CA ALA A 153 3.81 24.45 16.38
C ALA A 153 4.95 23.42 16.31
N ALA A 154 6.10 23.82 15.79
CA ALA A 154 7.30 22.98 15.75
C ALA A 154 7.83 22.68 17.16
N GLU A 155 7.81 23.65 18.08
CA GLU A 155 8.24 23.45 19.47
C GLU A 155 7.32 22.48 20.23
N HIS A 156 6.01 22.54 19.99
CA HIS A 156 5.07 21.59 20.58
C HIS A 156 5.12 20.21 19.90
N GLY A 157 5.40 20.17 18.60
CA GLY A 157 5.27 18.99 17.76
C GLY A 157 6.54 18.16 17.57
N TYR A 158 7.74 18.72 17.78
CA TYR A 158 8.98 18.04 17.33
C TYR A 158 9.20 16.67 17.97
N ARG A 159 8.77 16.44 19.22
CA ARG A 159 8.91 15.12 19.88
C ARG A 159 8.11 14.03 19.18
N PHE A 160 6.93 14.37 18.66
CA PHE A 160 6.15 13.46 17.82
C PHE A 160 6.94 13.06 16.58
N THR A 161 7.47 14.05 15.86
CA THR A 161 8.27 13.86 14.65
C THR A 161 9.55 13.07 14.93
N GLN A 162 10.24 13.34 16.04
CA GLN A 162 11.43 12.60 16.47
C GLN A 162 11.14 11.11 16.66
N ILE A 163 10.06 10.78 17.38
CA ILE A 163 9.71 9.38 17.64
C ILE A 163 9.28 8.69 16.35
N MET A 164 8.46 9.35 15.52
CA MET A 164 7.97 8.75 14.29
C MET A 164 9.08 8.52 13.25
N ILE A 165 9.96 9.51 13.03
CA ILE A 165 11.07 9.36 12.08
C ILE A 165 12.19 8.52 12.69
N GLY A 166 12.49 8.67 13.99
CA GLY A 166 13.45 7.83 14.70
C GLY A 166 13.04 6.34 14.67
N GLY A 167 11.76 6.06 14.88
CA GLY A 167 11.14 4.73 14.83
C GLY A 167 10.81 4.20 13.44
N SER A 168 11.12 4.96 12.38
CA SER A 168 10.76 4.65 10.99
C SER A 168 11.31 3.32 10.47
N LEU A 169 12.35 2.78 11.12
CA LEU A 169 12.92 1.47 10.78
C LEU A 169 11.87 0.36 10.89
N CYS A 170 10.99 0.45 11.90
CA CYS A 170 9.92 -0.51 12.09
C CYS A 170 8.90 -0.44 10.96
N ILE A 171 8.60 0.76 10.44
CA ILE A 171 7.75 0.93 9.26
C ILE A 171 8.42 0.27 8.05
N MET A 172 9.69 0.59 7.78
CA MET A 172 10.39 0.05 6.63
C MET A 172 10.48 -1.48 6.65
N LEU A 173 10.83 -2.06 7.80
CA LEU A 173 10.90 -3.51 7.97
C LEU A 173 9.52 -4.17 7.86
N LEU A 174 8.46 -3.55 8.40
CA LEU A 174 7.10 -4.12 8.34
C LEU A 174 6.65 -4.34 6.90
N PHE A 175 6.77 -3.32 6.05
CA PHE A 175 6.40 -3.42 4.63
C PHE A 175 7.33 -4.37 3.88
N LEU A 176 8.63 -4.25 4.10
CA LEU A 176 9.61 -5.10 3.44
C LEU A 176 9.38 -6.59 3.73
N ILE A 177 9.27 -6.97 4.99
CA ILE A 177 9.11 -8.37 5.37
C ILE A 177 7.73 -8.90 4.96
N ASN A 178 6.69 -8.05 4.96
CA ASN A 178 5.43 -8.38 4.28
C ASN A 178 5.65 -8.70 2.80
N GLY A 179 6.46 -7.92 2.09
CA GLY A 179 6.88 -8.25 0.72
C GLY A 179 7.55 -9.63 0.59
N ILE A 180 8.45 -9.97 1.50
CA ILE A 180 9.12 -11.28 1.53
C ILE A 180 8.10 -12.42 1.72
N PHE A 181 7.21 -12.31 2.72
CA PHE A 181 6.18 -13.32 2.96
C PHE A 181 5.18 -13.43 1.81
N ARG A 182 4.78 -12.30 1.20
CA ARG A 182 3.92 -12.29 0.01
C ARG A 182 4.61 -13.00 -1.15
N GLY A 183 5.86 -12.66 -1.45
CA GLY A 183 6.66 -13.32 -2.49
C GLY A 183 6.81 -14.83 -2.26
N ALA A 184 6.95 -15.25 -1.00
CA ALA A 184 7.00 -16.66 -0.61
C ALA A 184 5.64 -17.39 -0.68
N GLY A 185 4.54 -16.68 -0.94
CA GLY A 185 3.20 -17.23 -1.00
C GLY A 185 2.52 -17.39 0.36
N ASN A 186 3.08 -16.84 1.44
CA ASN A 186 2.53 -16.88 2.79
C ASN A 186 1.92 -15.51 3.19
N ALA A 187 0.95 -15.06 2.40
CA ALA A 187 0.26 -13.78 2.61
C ALA A 187 -0.50 -13.72 3.96
N ALA A 188 -0.84 -14.86 4.56
CA ALA A 188 -1.51 -14.92 5.85
C ALA A 188 -0.63 -14.39 7.00
N ILE A 189 0.68 -14.64 6.98
CA ILE A 189 1.61 -14.08 7.97
C ILE A 189 1.69 -12.56 7.81
N ALA A 190 1.76 -12.08 6.56
CA ALA A 190 1.79 -10.64 6.28
C ALA A 190 0.55 -9.92 6.82
N MET A 191 -0.64 -10.46 6.53
CA MET A 191 -1.91 -9.98 7.09
C MET A 191 -1.92 -9.99 8.62
N LYS A 192 -1.60 -11.11 9.26
CA LYS A 192 -1.63 -11.25 10.73
C LYS A 192 -0.66 -10.29 11.41
N SER A 193 0.51 -10.05 10.82
CA SER A 193 1.49 -9.11 11.37
C SER A 193 0.95 -7.69 11.45
N LEU A 194 0.26 -7.25 10.41
CA LEU A 194 -0.34 -5.93 10.36
C LEU A 194 -1.58 -5.81 11.25
N TRP A 195 -2.38 -6.88 11.31
CA TRP A 195 -3.51 -6.95 12.24
C TRP A 195 -3.03 -6.82 13.69
N LEU A 196 -2.00 -7.57 14.07
CA LEU A 196 -1.40 -7.48 15.41
C LEU A 196 -0.88 -6.06 15.67
N ALA A 197 -0.13 -5.49 14.72
CA ALA A 197 0.40 -4.13 14.85
C ALA A 197 -0.71 -3.09 15.08
N ASN A 198 -1.79 -3.17 14.32
CA ASN A 198 -2.89 -2.21 14.39
C ASN A 198 -3.77 -2.42 15.61
N ILE A 199 -4.03 -3.67 16.02
CA ILE A 199 -4.75 -3.96 17.28
C ILE A 199 -3.95 -3.44 18.47
N CYS A 200 -2.63 -3.68 18.51
CA CYS A 200 -1.77 -3.12 19.54
C CYS A 200 -1.81 -1.59 19.53
N ASN A 201 -1.76 -0.95 18.36
CA ASN A 201 -1.87 0.49 18.24
C ASN A 201 -3.22 1.03 18.75
N ILE A 202 -4.35 0.43 18.32
CA ILE A 202 -5.70 0.82 18.77
C ILE A 202 -5.83 0.76 20.30
N ILE A 203 -5.19 -0.20 20.95
CA ILE A 203 -5.19 -0.35 22.42
C ILE A 203 -4.23 0.64 23.07
N LEU A 204 -3.03 0.80 22.52
CA LEU A 204 -1.96 1.63 23.10
C LEU A 204 -2.23 3.14 22.95
N CYS A 205 -2.89 3.57 21.87
CA CYS A 205 -3.22 4.98 21.63
C CYS A 205 -3.98 5.62 22.80
N PRO A 206 -5.17 5.16 23.20
CA PRO A 206 -5.91 5.80 24.30
C PRO A 206 -5.15 5.72 25.63
N ILE A 207 -4.41 4.63 25.87
CA ILE A 207 -3.62 4.45 27.09
C ILE A 207 -2.48 5.47 27.18
N LEU A 208 -1.74 5.68 26.10
CA LEU A 208 -0.57 6.56 26.08
C LEU A 208 -0.94 8.01 25.86
N ILE A 209 -2.03 8.28 25.15
CA ILE A 209 -2.52 9.64 24.92
C ILE A 209 -3.14 10.22 26.20
N ASN A 210 -4.12 9.52 26.78
CA ASN A 210 -4.88 10.02 27.93
C ASN A 210 -4.25 9.66 29.28
N GLY A 211 -3.26 8.77 29.29
CA GLY A 211 -2.75 8.14 30.50
C GLY A 211 -3.70 7.06 31.02
N PHE A 212 -3.16 6.11 31.78
CA PHE A 212 -3.93 5.05 32.42
C PHE A 212 -3.23 4.58 33.70
N GLY A 213 -3.86 4.83 34.86
CA GLY A 213 -3.29 4.48 36.16
C GLY A 213 -1.92 5.13 36.38
N PRO A 214 -0.81 4.36 36.48
CA PRO A 214 0.54 4.90 36.66
C PRO A 214 1.14 5.51 35.38
N ILE A 215 0.54 5.27 34.21
CA ILE A 215 1.05 5.78 32.94
C ILE A 215 0.59 7.23 32.77
N PRO A 216 1.51 8.21 32.65
CA PRO A 216 1.13 9.61 32.47
C PRO A 216 0.52 9.84 31.08
N ALA A 217 -0.28 10.89 30.94
CA ALA A 217 -0.80 11.34 29.65
C ALA A 217 0.33 11.95 28.81
N PHE A 218 0.74 11.27 27.74
CA PHE A 218 1.78 11.76 26.83
C PHE A 218 1.21 12.61 25.68
N GLY A 219 -0.12 12.76 25.59
CA GLY A 219 -0.78 13.53 24.54
C GLY A 219 -0.35 13.09 23.14
N LEU A 220 0.01 14.05 22.28
CA LEU A 220 0.47 13.79 20.92
C LEU A 220 1.69 12.84 20.88
N THR A 221 2.63 12.98 21.81
CA THR A 221 3.81 12.09 21.89
C THR A 221 3.39 10.64 22.15
N GLY A 222 2.32 10.44 22.91
CA GLY A 222 1.73 9.12 23.17
C GLY A 222 1.25 8.42 21.91
N ALA A 223 0.67 9.16 20.95
CA ALA A 223 0.26 8.63 19.65
C ALA A 223 1.47 8.10 18.84
N ALA A 224 2.56 8.87 18.78
CA ALA A 224 3.80 8.44 18.10
C ALA A 224 4.40 7.17 18.73
N ILE A 225 4.41 7.09 20.07
CA ILE A 225 4.91 5.91 20.79
C ILE A 225 4.01 4.70 20.52
N ALA A 226 2.68 4.86 20.60
CA ALA A 226 1.72 3.80 20.32
C ALA A 226 1.89 3.23 18.91
N THR A 227 2.07 4.11 17.92
CA THR A 227 2.30 3.75 16.52
C THR A 227 3.62 3.02 16.35
N THR A 228 4.72 3.56 16.89
CA THR A 228 6.04 2.93 16.78
C THR A 228 6.06 1.56 17.45
N LEU A 229 5.49 1.42 18.65
CA LEU A 229 5.40 0.14 19.36
C LEU A 229 4.51 -0.87 18.62
N GLY A 230 3.33 -0.45 18.15
CA GLY A 230 2.44 -1.31 17.38
C GLY A 230 3.14 -1.89 16.15
N ARG A 231 3.77 -1.03 15.34
CA ARG A 231 4.54 -1.45 14.16
C ARG A 231 5.73 -2.34 14.54
N SER A 232 6.43 -2.03 15.63
CA SER A 232 7.54 -2.87 16.15
C SER A 232 7.08 -4.28 16.51
N ILE A 233 5.92 -4.42 17.19
CA ILE A 233 5.35 -5.74 17.53
C ILE A 233 5.04 -6.54 16.26
N GLY A 234 4.50 -5.89 15.22
CA GLY A 234 4.29 -6.51 13.91
C GLY A 234 5.60 -7.03 13.30
N VAL A 235 6.67 -6.23 13.35
CA VAL A 235 8.01 -6.64 12.88
C VAL A 235 8.57 -7.80 13.70
N PHE A 236 8.45 -7.78 15.03
CA PHE A 236 8.90 -8.90 15.86
C PHE A 236 8.14 -10.20 15.55
N TYR A 237 6.84 -10.11 15.31
CA TYR A 237 6.04 -11.26 14.86
C TYR A 237 6.55 -11.80 13.50
N GLN A 238 6.83 -10.92 12.55
CA GLN A 238 7.39 -11.30 11.25
C GLN A 238 8.77 -11.96 11.39
N LEU A 239 9.69 -11.35 12.15
CA LEU A 239 11.04 -11.86 12.39
C LEU A 239 10.98 -13.22 13.09
N TYR A 240 10.11 -13.39 14.09
CA TYR A 240 9.89 -14.68 14.73
C TYR A 240 9.54 -15.77 13.70
N HIS A 241 8.60 -15.49 12.79
CA HIS A 241 8.22 -16.42 11.75
C HIS A 241 9.32 -16.65 10.69
N LEU A 242 10.19 -15.68 10.48
CA LEU A 242 11.27 -15.74 9.49
C LEU A 242 12.46 -16.59 9.97
N PHE A 243 12.80 -16.50 11.26
CA PHE A 243 13.90 -17.25 11.89
C PHE A 243 13.45 -18.59 12.47
N PHE A 244 12.26 -18.66 13.07
CA PHE A 244 11.80 -19.84 13.83
C PHE A 244 10.57 -20.52 13.23
N GLY A 245 10.00 -19.97 12.15
CA GLY A 245 8.84 -20.54 11.48
C GLY A 245 9.08 -21.91 10.84
N LYS A 246 7.99 -22.60 10.51
CA LYS A 246 8.01 -23.87 9.77
C LYS A 246 7.73 -23.71 8.27
N GLY A 247 7.59 -22.46 7.80
CA GLY A 247 7.24 -22.16 6.42
C GLY A 247 8.39 -22.39 5.43
N VAL A 248 8.06 -22.20 4.14
CA VAL A 248 8.96 -22.44 2.99
C VAL A 248 10.25 -21.61 3.06
N LEU A 249 10.21 -20.45 3.73
CA LEU A 249 11.33 -19.53 3.82
C LEU A 249 11.86 -19.52 5.26
N ARG A 250 13.08 -20.04 5.45
CA ARG A 250 13.81 -20.03 6.71
C ARG A 250 15.14 -19.30 6.54
N ILE A 251 15.40 -18.40 7.48
CA ILE A 251 16.60 -17.57 7.45
C ILE A 251 17.60 -18.05 8.50
N TYR A 252 18.86 -18.07 8.10
CA TYR A 252 19.99 -18.38 8.95
C TYR A 252 20.89 -17.15 9.07
N ALA A 253 21.56 -17.00 10.21
CA ALA A 253 22.46 -15.87 10.47
C ALA A 253 23.56 -15.73 9.40
N ALA A 254 24.01 -16.84 8.81
CA ALA A 254 25.00 -16.83 7.72
C ALA A 254 24.54 -16.06 6.47
N TYR A 255 23.24 -15.83 6.28
CA TYR A 255 22.72 -15.08 5.13
C TYR A 255 22.80 -13.56 5.31
N PHE A 256 23.25 -13.07 6.49
CA PHE A 256 23.54 -11.65 6.72
C PHE A 256 24.82 -11.15 6.06
N ILE A 257 25.67 -12.04 5.53
CA ILE A 257 26.90 -11.63 4.84
C ILE A 257 26.47 -10.87 3.57
N PRO A 258 26.87 -9.59 3.39
CA PRO A 258 26.47 -8.80 2.23
C PRO A 258 26.96 -9.42 0.92
N ASP A 259 26.04 -9.64 -0.01
CA ASP A 259 26.32 -10.03 -1.39
C ASP A 259 26.01 -8.84 -2.29
N PHE A 260 27.06 -8.12 -2.68
CA PHE A 260 26.94 -6.91 -3.50
C PHE A 260 26.28 -7.15 -4.85
N THR A 261 26.35 -8.36 -5.40
CA THR A 261 25.69 -8.70 -6.66
C THR A 261 24.19 -8.75 -6.48
N GLN A 262 23.72 -9.43 -5.42
CA GLN A 262 22.29 -9.47 -5.08
C GLN A 262 21.76 -8.11 -4.65
N ILE A 263 22.55 -7.36 -3.86
CA ILE A 263 22.18 -6.00 -3.44
C ILE A 263 21.99 -5.10 -4.66
N LYS A 264 22.93 -5.12 -5.62
CA LYS A 264 22.83 -4.33 -6.84
C LYS A 264 21.60 -4.70 -7.67
N ALA A 265 21.27 -6.00 -7.77
CA ALA A 265 20.07 -6.46 -8.45
C ALA A 265 18.79 -5.96 -7.77
N LEU A 266 18.70 -6.08 -6.44
CA LEU A 266 17.57 -5.59 -5.64
C LEU A 266 17.40 -4.07 -5.79
N VAL A 267 18.47 -3.29 -5.66
CA VAL A 267 18.44 -1.83 -5.81
C VAL A 267 17.99 -1.42 -7.21
N LYS A 268 18.44 -2.14 -8.26
CA LYS A 268 18.04 -1.88 -9.65
C LYS A 268 16.53 -2.04 -9.87
N ILE A 269 15.88 -2.94 -9.11
CA ILE A 269 14.43 -3.18 -9.17
C ILE A 269 13.70 -2.22 -8.25
N ALA A 270 14.24 -1.98 -7.04
CA ALA A 270 13.65 -1.14 -6.03
C ALA A 270 13.61 0.33 -6.43
N ALA A 271 14.69 0.88 -7.01
CA ALA A 271 14.78 2.31 -7.32
C ALA A 271 13.65 2.81 -8.27
N PRO A 272 13.33 2.13 -9.39
CA PRO A 272 12.15 2.48 -10.18
C PRO A 272 10.84 2.25 -9.41
N GLY A 273 10.76 1.24 -8.54
CA GLY A 273 9.61 1.01 -7.67
C GLY A 273 9.34 2.16 -6.69
N VAL A 274 10.40 2.70 -6.07
CA VAL A 274 10.31 3.92 -5.24
C VAL A 274 9.85 5.09 -6.10
N LEU A 275 10.43 5.26 -7.29
CA LEU A 275 10.08 6.33 -8.20
C LEU A 275 8.61 6.26 -8.64
N GLN A 276 8.04 5.07 -8.89
CA GLN A 276 6.61 4.91 -9.19
C GLN A 276 5.72 5.53 -8.10
N PHE A 277 6.04 5.30 -6.84
CA PHE A 277 5.26 5.83 -5.72
C PHE A 277 5.46 7.34 -5.58
N VAL A 278 6.70 7.83 -5.67
CA VAL A 278 7.01 9.27 -5.63
C VAL A 278 6.30 10.02 -6.76
N ILE A 279 6.34 9.52 -8.00
CA ILE A 279 5.64 10.12 -9.16
C ILE A 279 4.15 10.28 -8.84
N ALA A 280 3.51 9.23 -8.33
CA ALA A 280 2.10 9.26 -7.99
C ALA A 280 1.81 10.23 -6.85
N SER A 281 2.53 10.12 -5.71
CA SER A 281 2.36 10.99 -4.54
C SER A 281 2.54 12.47 -4.89
N CYS A 282 3.55 12.82 -5.67
CA CYS A 282 3.75 14.20 -6.10
C CYS A 282 2.61 14.67 -7.01
N SER A 283 2.08 13.82 -7.90
CA SER A 283 0.92 14.17 -8.73
C SER A 283 -0.28 14.57 -7.87
N TRP A 284 -0.59 13.79 -6.84
CA TRP A 284 -1.67 14.09 -5.90
C TRP A 284 -1.51 15.45 -5.22
N ILE A 285 -0.29 15.84 -4.86
CA ILE A 285 -0.01 17.16 -4.27
C ILE A 285 -0.34 18.29 -5.25
N PHE A 286 0.07 18.17 -6.52
CA PHE A 286 -0.25 19.18 -7.54
C PHE A 286 -1.76 19.28 -7.80
N LEU A 287 -2.47 18.14 -7.85
CA LEU A 287 -3.92 18.15 -8.02
C LEU A 287 -4.63 18.79 -6.82
N ALA A 288 -4.20 18.46 -5.59
CA ALA A 288 -4.75 19.07 -4.38
C ALA A 288 -4.51 20.58 -4.35
N GLN A 289 -3.31 21.04 -4.72
CA GLN A 289 -3.00 22.46 -4.84
C GLN A 289 -3.88 23.14 -5.91
N LEU A 290 -4.06 22.49 -7.08
CA LEU A 290 -4.89 23.03 -8.15
C LEU A 290 -6.36 23.16 -7.72
N VAL A 291 -6.90 22.17 -7.01
CA VAL A 291 -8.23 22.24 -6.41
C VAL A 291 -8.32 23.37 -5.39
N ALA A 292 -7.35 23.49 -4.48
CA ALA A 292 -7.36 24.55 -3.47
C ALA A 292 -7.35 25.95 -4.11
N THR A 293 -6.53 26.16 -5.14
CA THR A 293 -6.46 27.46 -5.85
C THR A 293 -7.67 27.78 -6.74
N THR A 294 -8.47 26.78 -7.12
CA THR A 294 -9.63 26.97 -8.02
C THR A 294 -10.98 26.86 -7.32
N GLY A 295 -11.06 26.12 -6.20
CA GLY A 295 -12.27 25.88 -5.43
C GLY A 295 -12.28 26.47 -4.01
N GLY A 296 -11.20 27.12 -3.59
CA GLY A 296 -11.06 27.65 -2.23
C GLY A 296 -11.14 26.58 -1.14
N ASP A 297 -11.45 27.01 0.08
CA ASP A 297 -11.44 26.14 1.26
C ASP A 297 -12.48 25.01 1.18
N HIS A 298 -13.71 25.33 0.72
CA HIS A 298 -14.76 24.33 0.54
C HIS A 298 -14.41 23.32 -0.57
N GLY A 299 -13.81 23.77 -1.67
CA GLY A 299 -13.30 22.92 -2.75
C GLY A 299 -12.25 21.93 -2.28
N SER A 300 -11.25 22.43 -1.56
CA SER A 300 -10.19 21.63 -0.97
C SER A 300 -10.74 20.60 0.02
N ALA A 301 -11.58 21.03 0.97
CA ALA A 301 -12.18 20.14 1.96
C ALA A 301 -13.05 19.04 1.31
N GLY A 302 -13.84 19.40 0.30
CA GLY A 302 -14.68 18.47 -0.43
C GLY A 302 -13.87 17.41 -1.16
N TYR A 303 -12.83 17.84 -1.89
CA TYR A 303 -11.91 16.94 -2.59
C TYR A 303 -11.17 15.99 -1.63
N GLN A 304 -10.60 16.51 -0.54
CA GLN A 304 -9.88 15.69 0.44
C GLN A 304 -10.80 14.67 1.12
N THR A 305 -12.05 15.03 1.38
CA THR A 305 -13.07 14.10 1.89
C THR A 305 -13.34 12.97 0.90
N ALA A 306 -13.54 13.30 -0.38
CA ALA A 306 -13.74 12.32 -1.44
C ALA A 306 -12.53 11.41 -1.62
N LEU A 307 -11.30 11.95 -1.56
CA LEU A 307 -10.06 11.17 -1.67
C LEU A 307 -9.90 10.15 -0.55
N ARG A 308 -10.18 10.52 0.71
CA ARG A 308 -10.10 9.59 1.83
C ARG A 308 -11.03 8.39 1.65
N ILE A 309 -12.26 8.64 1.20
CA ILE A 309 -13.25 7.59 0.91
C ILE A 309 -12.79 6.74 -0.28
N MET A 310 -12.24 7.38 -1.32
CA MET A 310 -11.70 6.70 -2.49
C MET A 310 -10.55 5.75 -2.10
N MET A 311 -9.61 6.21 -1.29
CA MET A 311 -8.49 5.39 -0.79
C MET A 311 -8.97 4.18 0.02
N PHE A 312 -10.00 4.35 0.84
CA PHE A 312 -10.61 3.25 1.60
C PHE A 312 -11.07 2.10 0.68
N PHE A 313 -11.62 2.42 -0.50
CA PHE A 313 -12.04 1.42 -1.47
C PHE A 313 -10.93 0.92 -2.41
N ILE A 314 -9.95 1.77 -2.74
CA ILE A 314 -8.83 1.40 -3.62
C ILE A 314 -7.85 0.44 -2.92
N LEU A 315 -7.60 0.61 -1.62
CA LEU A 315 -6.64 -0.22 -0.88
C LEU A 315 -6.96 -1.73 -0.95
N PRO A 316 -8.21 -2.19 -0.77
CA PRO A 316 -8.60 -3.57 -1.06
C PRO A 316 -8.23 -4.03 -2.50
N ALA A 317 -8.52 -3.22 -3.51
CA ALA A 317 -8.21 -3.53 -4.90
C ALA A 317 -6.69 -3.62 -5.16
N TRP A 318 -5.91 -2.81 -4.45
CA TRP A 318 -4.45 -2.88 -4.44
C TRP A 318 -3.97 -4.19 -3.81
N GLY A 319 -4.56 -4.61 -2.68
CA GLY A 319 -4.30 -5.91 -2.05
C GLY A 319 -4.55 -7.09 -2.99
N LEU A 320 -5.67 -7.07 -3.72
CA LEU A 320 -5.96 -8.07 -4.75
C LEU A 320 -4.93 -8.03 -5.90
N SER A 321 -4.45 -6.85 -6.27
CA SER A 321 -3.41 -6.69 -7.30
C SER A 321 -2.02 -7.21 -6.87
N ASN A 322 -1.68 -7.12 -5.58
CA ASN A 322 -0.44 -7.70 -5.03
C ASN A 322 -0.40 -9.24 -5.20
N ALA A 323 -1.56 -9.91 -5.21
CA ALA A 323 -1.63 -11.34 -5.49
C ALA A 323 -1.20 -11.66 -6.93
N ALA A 324 -1.50 -10.79 -7.90
CA ALA A 324 -1.01 -10.95 -9.26
C ALA A 324 0.52 -10.87 -9.32
N ALA A 325 1.15 -9.92 -8.62
CA ALA A 325 2.60 -9.78 -8.57
C ALA A 325 3.28 -11.09 -8.10
N THR A 326 2.78 -11.66 -7.01
CA THR A 326 3.30 -12.92 -6.44
C THR A 326 3.11 -14.09 -7.40
N LEU A 327 1.90 -14.28 -7.95
CA LEU A 327 1.61 -15.37 -8.86
C LEU A 327 2.43 -15.29 -10.15
N VAL A 328 2.60 -14.08 -10.69
CA VAL A 328 3.42 -13.85 -11.88
C VAL A 328 4.88 -14.18 -11.58
N GLY A 329 5.44 -13.66 -10.49
CA GLY A 329 6.83 -13.94 -10.10
C GLY A 329 7.11 -15.44 -9.95
N GLN A 330 6.25 -16.16 -9.22
CA GLN A 330 6.42 -17.60 -9.01
C GLN A 330 6.22 -18.42 -10.30
N ASN A 331 5.21 -18.10 -11.11
CA ASN A 331 4.98 -18.86 -12.35
C ASN A 331 6.08 -18.59 -13.39
N LEU A 332 6.62 -17.37 -13.46
CA LEU A 332 7.76 -17.08 -14.33
C LEU A 332 9.04 -17.77 -13.84
N GLY A 333 9.25 -17.88 -12.53
CA GLY A 333 10.35 -18.69 -11.95
C GLY A 333 10.23 -20.18 -12.30
N ALA A 334 9.00 -20.71 -12.25
CA ALA A 334 8.70 -22.07 -12.68
C ALA A 334 8.67 -22.26 -14.21
N LYS A 335 9.01 -21.22 -14.99
CA LYS A 335 8.94 -21.20 -16.47
C LYS A 335 7.54 -21.50 -17.05
N ARG A 336 6.47 -21.32 -16.26
CA ARG A 336 5.07 -21.52 -16.66
C ARG A 336 4.43 -20.20 -17.11
N ILE A 337 4.89 -19.66 -18.23
CA ILE A 337 4.47 -18.33 -18.75
C ILE A 337 2.95 -18.27 -19.00
N ASP A 338 2.36 -19.28 -19.64
CA ASP A 338 0.91 -19.32 -19.92
C ASP A 338 0.07 -19.23 -18.63
N ARG A 339 0.60 -19.81 -17.55
CA ARG A 339 -0.03 -19.80 -16.25
C ARG A 339 0.10 -18.45 -15.55
N ALA A 340 1.23 -17.76 -15.74
CA ALA A 340 1.38 -16.38 -15.31
C ALA A 340 0.31 -15.49 -15.97
N GLU A 341 0.11 -15.59 -17.28
CA GLU A 341 -0.92 -14.81 -17.99
C GLU A 341 -2.35 -15.12 -17.53
N LYS A 342 -2.68 -16.41 -17.36
CA LYS A 342 -3.98 -16.82 -16.83
C LYS A 342 -4.19 -16.31 -15.40
N SER A 343 -3.14 -16.20 -14.59
CA SER A 343 -3.19 -15.62 -13.24
C SER A 343 -3.52 -14.13 -13.31
N VAL A 344 -2.84 -13.38 -14.19
CA VAL A 344 -3.13 -11.95 -14.42
C VAL A 344 -4.58 -11.74 -14.82
N MET A 345 -5.08 -12.49 -15.81
CA MET A 345 -6.46 -12.38 -16.29
C MET A 345 -7.48 -12.73 -15.21
N THR A 346 -7.21 -13.76 -14.40
CA THR A 346 -8.10 -14.18 -13.31
C THR A 346 -8.15 -13.12 -12.21
N THR A 347 -6.99 -12.58 -11.81
CA THR A 347 -6.93 -11.51 -10.81
C THR A 347 -7.58 -10.23 -11.32
N ALA A 348 -7.32 -9.83 -12.58
CA ALA A 348 -7.95 -8.68 -13.21
C ALA A 348 -9.48 -8.82 -13.25
N LYS A 349 -10.00 -10.01 -13.58
CA LYS A 349 -11.44 -10.28 -13.56
C LYS A 349 -12.04 -10.06 -12.17
N TYR A 350 -11.43 -10.60 -11.12
CA TYR A 350 -11.94 -10.40 -9.75
C TYR A 350 -11.83 -8.94 -9.31
N ASN A 351 -10.76 -8.25 -9.70
CA ASN A 351 -10.57 -6.85 -9.34
C ASN A 351 -11.56 -5.93 -10.05
N VAL A 352 -11.83 -6.18 -11.32
CA VAL A 352 -12.88 -5.49 -12.09
C VAL A 352 -14.25 -5.70 -11.46
N ILE A 353 -14.61 -6.94 -11.06
CA ILE A 353 -15.90 -7.21 -10.40
C ILE A 353 -16.02 -6.41 -9.09
N PHE A 354 -14.96 -6.43 -8.28
CA PHE A 354 -14.91 -5.68 -7.03
C PHE A 354 -15.05 -4.17 -7.28
N MET A 355 -14.20 -3.61 -8.14
CA MET A 355 -14.20 -2.18 -8.44
C MET A 355 -15.48 -1.70 -9.14
N ALA A 356 -16.08 -2.51 -10.02
CA ALA A 356 -17.38 -2.22 -10.62
C ALA A 356 -18.49 -2.18 -9.57
N THR A 357 -18.44 -3.06 -8.57
CA THR A 357 -19.41 -3.05 -7.45
C THR A 357 -19.26 -1.77 -6.63
N ILE A 358 -18.02 -1.38 -6.28
CA ILE A 358 -17.78 -0.13 -5.56
C ILE A 358 -18.19 1.08 -6.41
N MET A 359 -17.94 1.07 -7.72
CA MET A 359 -18.40 2.14 -8.63
C MET A 359 -19.91 2.33 -8.52
N VAL A 360 -20.70 1.25 -8.64
CA VAL A 360 -22.16 1.33 -8.51
C VAL A 360 -22.56 1.83 -7.12
N VAL A 361 -21.93 1.32 -6.05
CA VAL A 361 -22.22 1.75 -4.67
C VAL A 361 -21.94 3.24 -4.48
N THR A 362 -20.82 3.76 -4.97
CA THR A 362 -20.46 5.18 -4.83
C THR A 362 -21.32 6.09 -5.71
N LEU A 363 -21.75 5.64 -6.89
CA LEU A 363 -22.66 6.40 -7.75
C LEU A 363 -24.06 6.51 -7.13
N VAL A 364 -24.59 5.42 -6.56
CA VAL A 364 -25.96 5.38 -5.99
C VAL A 364 -26.01 5.90 -4.56
N LEU A 365 -25.04 5.52 -3.72
CA LEU A 365 -25.02 5.81 -2.28
C LEU A 365 -24.01 6.90 -1.90
N GLY A 366 -23.34 7.55 -2.86
CA GLY A 366 -22.30 8.56 -2.61
C GLY A 366 -22.76 9.67 -1.66
N LYS A 367 -23.99 10.18 -1.82
CA LYS A 367 -24.55 11.20 -0.91
C LYS A 367 -24.64 10.70 0.53
N TYR A 368 -25.13 9.48 0.74
CA TYR A 368 -25.23 8.87 2.08
C TYR A 368 -23.86 8.62 2.70
N ILE A 369 -22.92 8.09 1.92
CA ILE A 369 -21.54 7.84 2.38
C ILE A 369 -20.91 9.16 2.83
N ILE A 370 -20.96 10.20 1.99
CA ILE A 370 -20.35 11.52 2.27
C ILE A 370 -21.01 12.20 3.47
N SER A 371 -22.33 12.08 3.63
CA SER A 371 -23.05 12.69 4.75
C SER A 371 -22.62 12.17 6.13
N PHE A 372 -21.97 11.02 6.19
CA PHE A 372 -21.40 10.49 7.43
C PHE A 372 -20.11 11.23 7.86
N PHE A 373 -19.39 11.84 6.92
CA PHE A 373 -18.07 12.44 7.16
C PHE A 373 -18.09 13.95 7.36
N THR A 374 -19.10 14.64 6.85
CA THR A 374 -19.22 16.09 7.02
C THR A 374 -20.69 16.49 7.10
N ASN A 375 -20.97 17.52 7.91
CA ASN A 375 -22.28 18.15 8.01
C ASN A 375 -22.41 19.43 7.17
N ASP A 376 -21.30 20.00 6.70
CA ASP A 376 -21.29 21.21 5.86
C ASP A 376 -21.80 20.90 4.45
N GLU A 377 -22.90 21.53 4.06
CA GLU A 377 -23.59 21.25 2.79
C GLU A 377 -22.77 21.67 1.54
N SER A 378 -21.95 22.71 1.66
CA SER A 378 -21.06 23.16 0.57
C SER A 378 -19.96 22.13 0.33
N VAL A 379 -19.34 21.64 1.42
CA VAL A 379 -18.32 20.59 1.36
C VAL A 379 -18.92 19.27 0.86
N LYS A 380 -20.11 18.89 1.35
CA LYS A 380 -20.81 17.68 0.90
C LYS A 380 -21.06 17.68 -0.60
N THR A 381 -21.56 18.79 -1.14
CA THR A 381 -21.91 18.88 -2.57
C THR A 381 -20.70 18.59 -3.45
N ILE A 382 -19.58 19.25 -3.15
CA ILE A 382 -18.31 19.07 -3.87
C ILE A 382 -17.75 17.66 -3.66
N ALA A 383 -17.82 17.13 -2.43
CA ALA A 383 -17.28 15.80 -2.13
C ALA A 383 -18.10 14.68 -2.81
N VAL A 384 -19.42 14.82 -2.92
CA VAL A 384 -20.28 13.89 -3.66
C VAL A 384 -19.94 13.94 -5.15
N GLU A 385 -19.84 15.14 -5.72
CA GLU A 385 -19.47 15.33 -7.13
C GLU A 385 -18.10 14.70 -7.43
N ALA A 386 -17.09 15.01 -6.62
CA ALA A 386 -15.75 14.45 -6.75
C ALA A 386 -15.78 12.92 -6.66
N LEU A 387 -16.45 12.36 -5.64
CA LEU A 387 -16.52 10.90 -5.45
C LEU A 387 -17.19 10.21 -6.63
N GLN A 388 -18.30 10.74 -7.14
CA GLN A 388 -19.03 10.17 -8.27
C GLN A 388 -18.25 10.26 -9.58
N ILE A 389 -17.63 11.40 -9.88
CA ILE A 389 -16.83 11.56 -11.10
C ILE A 389 -15.61 10.64 -11.07
N MET A 390 -14.87 10.63 -9.96
CA MET A 390 -13.65 9.83 -9.83
C MET A 390 -13.95 8.32 -9.82
N SER A 391 -15.12 7.89 -9.33
CA SER A 391 -15.48 6.47 -9.28
C SER A 391 -15.85 5.87 -10.63
N ILE A 392 -16.24 6.68 -11.62
CA ILE A 392 -16.51 6.21 -13.00
C ILE A 392 -15.29 5.48 -13.60
N GLY A 393 -14.07 5.87 -13.19
CA GLY A 393 -12.84 5.23 -13.64
C GLY A 393 -12.52 3.89 -12.97
N PHE A 394 -13.20 3.50 -11.90
CA PHE A 394 -12.80 2.36 -11.04
C PHE A 394 -12.60 1.04 -11.78
N VAL A 395 -13.38 0.76 -12.81
CA VAL A 395 -13.20 -0.43 -13.65
C VAL A 395 -11.82 -0.44 -14.31
N PHE A 396 -11.39 0.69 -14.88
CA PHE A 396 -10.07 0.83 -15.46
C PHE A 396 -8.98 0.76 -14.39
N TYR A 397 -9.19 1.36 -13.23
CA TYR A 397 -8.22 1.36 -12.13
C TYR A 397 -7.94 -0.08 -11.68
N GLY A 398 -9.00 -0.89 -11.57
CA GLY A 398 -8.88 -2.30 -11.23
C GLY A 398 -8.01 -3.10 -12.22
N ILE A 399 -8.10 -2.78 -13.52
CA ILE A 399 -7.24 -3.40 -14.56
C ILE A 399 -5.82 -2.85 -14.47
N GLY A 400 -5.67 -1.53 -14.45
CA GLY A 400 -4.38 -0.83 -14.42
C GLY A 400 -3.52 -1.26 -13.23
N MET A 401 -4.11 -1.31 -12.03
CA MET A 401 -3.42 -1.77 -10.82
C MET A 401 -2.90 -3.21 -10.94
N VAL A 402 -3.68 -4.12 -11.53
CA VAL A 402 -3.26 -5.51 -11.73
C VAL A 402 -2.12 -5.59 -12.74
N LEU A 403 -2.16 -4.80 -13.82
CA LEU A 403 -1.09 -4.77 -14.82
C LEU A 403 0.20 -4.17 -14.27
N ILE A 404 0.14 -3.05 -13.55
CA ILE A 404 1.30 -2.45 -12.89
C ILE A 404 1.95 -3.45 -11.92
N ASN A 405 1.14 -4.08 -11.07
CA ASN A 405 1.65 -5.10 -10.14
C ASN A 405 2.18 -6.35 -10.85
N THR A 406 1.64 -6.70 -12.02
CA THR A 406 2.17 -7.78 -12.87
C THR A 406 3.59 -7.46 -13.36
N PHE A 407 3.82 -6.25 -13.88
CA PHE A 407 5.16 -5.82 -14.31
C PHE A 407 6.14 -5.83 -13.14
N ASN A 408 5.72 -5.28 -12.01
CA ASN A 408 6.51 -5.23 -10.79
C ASN A 408 6.86 -6.65 -10.27
N GLY A 409 5.89 -7.57 -10.23
CA GLY A 409 6.12 -8.97 -9.85
C GLY A 409 6.97 -9.76 -10.85
N ALA A 410 6.99 -9.37 -12.12
CA ALA A 410 7.91 -9.91 -13.11
C ALA A 410 9.34 -9.39 -12.96
N GLY A 411 9.56 -8.32 -12.20
CA GLY A 411 10.83 -7.60 -12.09
C GLY A 411 11.03 -6.50 -13.15
N ASP A 412 10.03 -6.26 -14.00
CA ASP A 412 10.02 -5.17 -14.99
C ASP A 412 9.50 -3.88 -14.35
N THR A 413 10.30 -3.22 -13.52
CA THR A 413 9.85 -2.02 -12.81
C THR A 413 9.97 -0.74 -13.62
N TRP A 414 10.70 -0.74 -14.74
CA TRP A 414 10.85 0.45 -15.59
C TRP A 414 9.63 0.71 -16.48
N THR A 415 8.99 -0.33 -17.00
CA THR A 415 7.75 -0.19 -17.79
C THR A 415 6.66 0.58 -17.04
N PRO A 416 6.24 0.18 -15.82
CA PRO A 416 5.23 0.93 -15.06
C PRO A 416 5.73 2.31 -14.61
N THR A 417 7.03 2.46 -14.32
CA THR A 417 7.61 3.79 -14.00
C THR A 417 7.39 4.78 -15.15
N GLY A 418 7.70 4.37 -16.38
CA GLY A 418 7.47 5.19 -17.57
C GLY A 418 5.99 5.51 -17.73
N ILE A 419 5.12 4.49 -17.69
CA ILE A 419 3.67 4.68 -17.81
C ILE A 419 3.15 5.69 -16.78
N ASN A 420 3.53 5.56 -15.51
CA ASN A 420 3.10 6.46 -14.44
C ASN A 420 3.64 7.87 -14.65
N PHE A 421 4.90 8.03 -15.05
CA PHE A 421 5.48 9.35 -15.31
C PHE A 421 4.73 10.08 -16.42
N PHE A 422 4.60 9.46 -17.60
CA PHE A 422 3.89 10.07 -18.74
C PHE A 422 2.41 10.30 -18.42
N GLY A 423 1.75 9.33 -17.76
CA GLY A 423 0.35 9.40 -17.43
C GLY A 423 0.01 10.48 -16.40
N PHE A 424 0.75 10.56 -15.30
CA PHE A 424 0.48 11.53 -14.23
C PHE A 424 1.06 12.92 -14.56
N TRP A 425 2.31 13.00 -15.01
CA TRP A 425 2.95 14.31 -15.17
C TRP A 425 2.74 14.96 -16.52
N LEU A 426 2.77 14.18 -17.60
CA LEU A 426 2.68 14.72 -18.96
C LEU A 426 1.27 14.68 -19.54
N PHE A 427 0.33 14.03 -18.85
CA PHE A 427 -1.06 13.96 -19.26
C PHE A 427 -2.03 14.46 -18.17
N GLN A 428 -2.05 13.85 -16.98
CA GLN A 428 -3.02 14.20 -15.92
C GLN A 428 -2.91 15.66 -15.46
N ILE A 429 -1.72 16.11 -15.06
CA ILE A 429 -1.53 17.49 -14.56
C ILE A 429 -1.85 18.53 -15.65
N PRO A 430 -1.32 18.45 -16.89
CA PRO A 430 -1.70 19.36 -17.96
C PRO A 430 -3.20 19.35 -18.27
N LEU A 431 -3.82 18.17 -18.33
CA LEU A 431 -5.26 18.04 -18.56
C LEU A 431 -6.07 18.68 -17.44
N ALA A 432 -5.69 18.45 -16.18
CA ALA A 432 -6.34 19.06 -15.02
C ALA A 432 -6.21 20.59 -15.06
N PHE A 433 -5.04 21.13 -15.40
CA PHE A 433 -4.83 22.57 -15.54
C PHE A 433 -5.67 23.16 -16.68
N LEU A 434 -5.71 22.49 -17.83
CA LEU A 434 -6.50 22.90 -18.98
C LEU A 434 -8.00 22.95 -18.63
N LEU A 435 -8.55 21.89 -18.03
CA LEU A 435 -9.96 21.84 -17.67
C LEU A 435 -10.30 22.83 -16.55
N ALA A 436 -9.50 22.88 -15.49
CA ALA A 436 -9.78 23.70 -14.32
C ALA A 436 -9.63 25.20 -14.57
N LYS A 437 -8.56 25.62 -15.26
CA LYS A 437 -8.25 27.05 -15.46
C LYS A 437 -8.63 27.57 -16.84
N HIS A 438 -8.28 26.86 -17.91
CA HIS A 438 -8.52 27.36 -19.27
C HIS A 438 -10.02 27.27 -19.66
N TYR A 439 -10.64 26.12 -19.40
CA TYR A 439 -12.09 25.94 -19.60
C TYR A 439 -12.95 26.39 -18.40
N GLN A 440 -12.32 26.96 -17.36
CA GLN A 440 -12.98 27.52 -16.18
C GLN A 440 -13.94 26.54 -15.47
N MET A 441 -13.67 25.23 -15.56
CA MET A 441 -14.48 24.21 -14.87
C MET A 441 -14.16 24.10 -13.38
N GLY A 442 -13.20 24.89 -12.87
CA GLY A 442 -12.83 24.88 -11.45
C GLY A 442 -12.38 23.48 -10.97
N PRO A 443 -12.72 23.10 -9.72
CA PRO A 443 -12.39 21.79 -9.15
C PRO A 443 -12.90 20.60 -9.97
N THR A 444 -14.07 20.72 -10.60
CA THR A 444 -14.67 19.67 -11.44
C THR A 444 -13.76 19.27 -12.59
N GLY A 445 -13.03 20.24 -13.17
CA GLY A 445 -12.02 19.96 -14.19
C GLY A 445 -10.91 19.04 -13.70
N VAL A 446 -10.51 19.18 -12.42
CA VAL A 446 -9.55 18.28 -11.78
C VAL A 446 -10.17 16.89 -11.57
N PHE A 447 -11.42 16.84 -11.09
CA PHE A 447 -12.11 15.56 -10.84
C PHE A 447 -12.24 14.72 -12.11
N ILE A 448 -12.48 15.34 -13.27
CA ILE A 448 -12.58 14.67 -14.57
C ILE A 448 -11.20 14.21 -15.07
N ALA A 449 -10.14 15.01 -14.85
CA ALA A 449 -8.81 14.66 -15.31
C ALA A 449 -8.27 13.36 -14.70
N ILE A 450 -8.67 13.04 -13.45
CA ILE A 450 -8.22 11.84 -12.74
C ILE A 450 -8.65 10.54 -13.45
N PRO A 451 -9.95 10.22 -13.62
CA PRO A 451 -10.38 9.00 -14.28
C PRO A 451 -9.95 8.93 -15.75
N VAL A 452 -9.85 10.08 -16.45
CA VAL A 452 -9.37 10.13 -17.83
C VAL A 452 -7.90 9.71 -17.91
N ALA A 453 -7.05 10.25 -17.03
CA ALA A 453 -5.64 9.89 -16.99
C ALA A 453 -5.40 8.44 -16.56
N GLU A 454 -6.14 7.96 -15.55
CA GLU A 454 -6.05 6.57 -15.09
C GLU A 454 -6.51 5.58 -16.17
N THR A 455 -7.51 5.96 -16.97
CA THR A 455 -7.91 5.20 -18.16
C THR A 455 -6.77 5.16 -19.18
N ALA A 456 -6.14 6.29 -19.47
CA ALA A 456 -5.00 6.35 -20.39
C ALA A 456 -3.80 5.51 -19.90
N ILE A 457 -3.47 5.59 -18.61
CA ILE A 457 -2.46 4.75 -17.94
C ILE A 457 -2.79 3.27 -18.10
N THR A 458 -4.06 2.90 -17.88
CA THR A 458 -4.52 1.52 -18.03
C THR A 458 -4.40 1.03 -19.48
N LEU A 459 -4.78 1.85 -20.46
CA LEU A 459 -4.65 1.53 -21.88
C LEU A 459 -3.19 1.37 -22.30
N ALA A 460 -2.30 2.25 -21.82
CA ALA A 460 -0.86 2.11 -22.01
C ALA A 460 -0.33 0.80 -21.36
N GLY A 461 -0.79 0.49 -20.15
CA GLY A 461 -0.50 -0.77 -19.47
C GLY A 461 -0.92 -1.99 -20.29
N ILE A 462 -2.13 -2.00 -20.85
CA ILE A 462 -2.63 -3.08 -21.72
C ILE A 462 -1.73 -3.21 -22.97
N PHE A 463 -1.36 -2.09 -23.58
CA PHE A 463 -0.48 -2.08 -24.75
C PHE A 463 0.89 -2.73 -24.44
N PHE A 464 1.57 -2.31 -23.37
CA PHE A 464 2.86 -2.89 -22.98
C PHE A 464 2.75 -4.33 -22.49
N TYR A 465 1.65 -4.68 -21.83
CA TYR A 465 1.37 -6.05 -21.39
C TYR A 465 1.29 -7.00 -22.61
N LYS A 466 0.57 -6.60 -23.66
CA LYS A 466 0.45 -7.37 -24.91
C LYS A 466 1.77 -7.51 -25.66
N ARG A 467 2.71 -6.56 -25.55
CA ARG A 467 4.06 -6.71 -26.15
C ARG A 467 4.90 -7.81 -25.49
N GLY A 468 4.54 -8.25 -24.29
CA GLY A 468 5.11 -9.45 -23.66
C GLY A 468 6.56 -9.34 -23.20
N LYS A 469 7.19 -8.16 -23.20
CA LYS A 469 8.58 -7.97 -22.72
C LYS A 469 8.77 -8.45 -21.28
N TRP A 470 7.79 -8.19 -20.42
CA TRP A 470 7.74 -8.61 -19.02
C TRP A 470 7.93 -10.13 -18.82
N LYS A 471 7.50 -10.95 -19.79
CA LYS A 471 7.63 -12.41 -19.74
C LYS A 471 9.08 -12.89 -19.78
N ARG A 472 10.00 -12.07 -20.29
CA ARG A 472 11.42 -12.42 -20.53
C ARG A 472 12.37 -11.80 -19.51
N VAL A 473 11.85 -11.04 -18.54
CA VAL A 473 12.68 -10.37 -17.54
C VAL A 473 13.29 -11.40 -16.58
N GLN A 474 14.59 -11.24 -16.36
CA GLN A 474 15.41 -12.01 -15.42
C GLN A 474 15.70 -11.14 -14.20
N VAL A 475 15.69 -11.77 -13.02
CA VAL A 475 15.66 -11.09 -11.73
C VAL A 475 16.70 -11.66 -10.76
#